data_AF-A0A3B9YWS0-F1
#
_entry.id   AF-A0A3B9YWS0-F1
#
_cell.length_a   1.000
_cell.length_b   1.000
_cell.length_c   1.000
_cell.angle_alpha   90.00
_cell.angle_beta   90.00
_cell.angle_gamma   90.00
#
_symmetry.space_group_name_H-M   'P 1'
#
loop_
_entity.id
_entity.type
_entity.pdbx_description
1 polymer ?
#
loop_
_entity_poly.entity_id
_entity_poly.type
_entity_poly.pdbx_seq_one_letter_code
_entity_poly.pdbx_strand_id
1 'polypeptide(L)'
;MSGLRLVNAIDMVRSLGADPATATRDSVANELSEYVKRKGGKFNYDVPTKLLKPGFEGAICEVDAIARCEEHWHKAGRLHCAAALKSVWPHLSANHSTCYARSFAAVQVGAVSKRGVFVGSKIPLVRVVARQSLLVVPMFRRGHRLAGKQIDFYLSYLRAQALREGYPNIDIEYLDSLPVGEAGRVLQVSRASERNSYTLDFIDDRLDVYVKAVAFLFNQGVGDKPPMFTGYRVLSDDEPSLPL
;
A
#
# COMPACT_ATOMS: atom_id res chain seq x y z
N MET A 1 10.93 13.44 -9.71
CA MET A 1 10.99 13.60 -8.23
C MET A 1 9.59 13.33 -7.70
N SER A 2 9.46 12.60 -6.60
CA SER A 2 8.18 12.39 -5.91
C SER A 2 7.62 13.75 -5.46
N GLY A 3 6.34 14.01 -5.73
CA GLY A 3 5.59 15.09 -5.07
C GLY A 3 5.01 14.59 -3.75
N LEU A 4 4.68 15.51 -2.84
CA LEU A 4 3.99 15.19 -1.58
C LEU A 4 2.47 15.36 -1.69
N ARG A 5 1.96 15.86 -2.82
CA ARG A 5 0.51 15.95 -3.07
C ARG A 5 -0.15 14.59 -3.31
N LEU A 6 0.63 13.56 -3.65
CA LEU A 6 0.18 12.16 -3.69
C LEU A 6 1.31 11.26 -3.21
N VAL A 7 1.10 10.59 -2.07
CA VAL A 7 2.07 9.66 -1.48
C VAL A 7 1.39 8.31 -1.26
N ASN A 8 2.11 7.19 -1.43
CA ASN A 8 1.53 5.89 -1.10
C ASN A 8 1.24 5.81 0.40
N ALA A 9 0.14 5.19 0.80
CA ALA A 9 -0.24 4.97 2.20
C ALA A 9 0.90 4.34 3.01
N ILE A 10 1.67 3.43 2.42
CA ILE A 10 2.86 2.83 3.06
C ILE A 10 3.93 3.88 3.39
N ASP A 11 4.18 4.80 2.46
CA ASP A 11 5.19 5.86 2.66
C ASP A 11 4.67 6.93 3.64
N MET A 12 3.35 7.19 3.66
CA MET A 12 2.69 8.01 4.70
C MET A 12 2.85 7.36 6.08
N VAL A 13 2.50 6.09 6.24
CA VAL A 13 2.64 5.38 7.51
C VAL A 13 4.09 5.35 7.97
N ARG A 14 5.04 5.16 7.04
CA ARG A 14 6.47 5.24 7.38
C ARG A 14 6.85 6.60 7.96
N SER A 15 6.33 7.70 7.40
CA SER A 15 6.64 9.05 7.88
C SER A 15 6.13 9.32 9.29
N LEU A 16 5.13 8.56 9.77
CA LEU A 16 4.68 8.60 11.16
C LEU A 16 5.67 7.96 12.15
N GLY A 17 6.75 7.33 11.67
CA GLY A 17 7.76 6.68 12.50
C GLY A 17 7.37 5.26 12.92
N ALA A 18 8.22 4.64 13.75
CA ALA A 18 8.03 3.27 14.23
C ALA A 18 6.81 3.12 15.16
N ASP A 19 6.46 4.19 15.88
CA ASP A 19 5.25 4.28 16.70
C ASP A 19 4.40 5.47 16.24
N PRO A 20 3.32 5.23 15.48
CA PRO A 20 2.46 6.31 14.99
C PRO A 20 1.87 7.19 16.09
N ALA A 21 1.74 6.68 17.32
CA ALA A 21 1.19 7.42 18.45
C ALA A 21 2.07 8.59 18.91
N THR A 22 3.38 8.54 18.63
CA THR A 22 4.33 9.59 19.04
C THR A 22 4.69 10.53 17.89
N ALA A 23 4.08 10.34 16.71
CA ALA A 23 4.33 11.17 15.54
C ALA A 23 3.99 12.64 15.84
N THR A 24 4.90 13.54 15.48
CA THR A 24 4.68 14.99 15.53
C THR A 24 4.80 15.55 14.12
N ARG A 25 4.29 16.77 13.91
CA ARG A 25 4.45 17.47 12.63
C ARG A 25 5.92 17.49 12.18
N ASP A 26 6.83 17.79 13.11
CA ASP A 26 8.25 17.98 12.79
C ASP A 26 8.96 16.65 12.51
N SER A 27 8.65 15.58 13.27
CA SER A 27 9.21 14.25 12.98
C SER A 27 8.75 13.75 11.61
N VAL A 28 7.47 13.96 11.27
CA VAL A 28 6.90 13.57 9.98
C VAL A 28 7.50 14.40 8.84
N ALA A 29 7.64 15.73 9.03
CA ALA A 29 8.23 16.61 8.02
C ALA A 29 9.69 16.24 7.72
N ASN A 30 10.47 15.88 8.74
CA ASN A 30 11.85 15.42 8.56
C ASN A 30 11.91 14.15 7.70
N GLU A 31 11.08 13.15 8.00
CA GLU A 31 11.01 11.92 7.21
C GLU A 31 10.54 12.17 5.76
N LEU A 32 9.56 13.06 5.57
CA LEU A 32 9.07 13.41 4.24
C LEU A 32 10.08 14.21 3.42
N SER A 33 10.87 15.09 4.06
CA SER A 33 11.97 15.80 3.40
C SER A 33 13.00 14.81 2.85
N GLU A 34 13.39 13.81 3.65
CA GLU A 34 14.27 12.74 3.19
C GLU A 34 13.64 11.88 2.08
N TYR A 35 12.34 11.61 2.16
CA TYR A 35 11.60 10.92 1.10
C TYR A 35 11.66 11.66 -0.24
N VAL A 36 11.51 12.99 -0.26
CA VAL A 36 11.56 13.81 -1.49
C VAL A 36 12.97 13.85 -2.08
N LYS A 37 14.01 13.84 -1.23
CA LYS A 37 15.43 13.81 -1.65
C LYS A 37 15.84 12.46 -2.26
N ARG A 38 15.34 11.35 -1.71
CA ARG A 38 15.61 10.00 -2.22
C ARG A 38 15.07 9.91 -3.65
N LYS A 39 15.95 9.91 -4.66
CA LYS A 39 15.58 9.64 -6.06
C LYS A 39 14.77 8.34 -6.10
N GLY A 40 13.49 8.44 -6.43
CA GLY A 40 12.58 7.29 -6.46
C GLY A 40 13.17 6.13 -7.25
N GLY A 41 13.39 5.01 -6.57
CA GLY A 41 13.85 3.78 -7.20
C GLY A 41 12.76 3.26 -8.14
N LYS A 42 13.08 3.12 -9.42
CA LYS A 42 12.21 2.62 -10.50
C LYS A 42 11.76 1.15 -10.33
N PHE A 43 12.06 0.53 -9.19
CA PHE A 43 11.82 -0.89 -8.99
C PHE A 43 10.45 -1.12 -8.37
N ASN A 44 9.48 -1.39 -9.24
CA ASN A 44 8.10 -1.69 -8.87
C ASN A 44 7.83 -3.19 -9.04
N TYR A 45 7.15 -3.80 -8.08
CA TYR A 45 6.82 -5.23 -8.09
C TYR A 45 5.53 -5.50 -8.88
N ASP A 46 5.37 -4.83 -10.02
CA ASP A 46 4.11 -4.84 -10.78
C ASP A 46 3.80 -6.23 -11.34
N VAL A 47 4.80 -6.92 -11.89
CA VAL A 47 4.63 -8.27 -12.45
C VAL A 47 4.16 -9.27 -11.38
N PRO A 48 4.87 -9.48 -10.25
CA PRO A 48 4.39 -10.40 -9.23
C PRO A 48 3.05 -9.96 -8.63
N THR A 49 2.78 -8.65 -8.53
CA THR A 49 1.46 -8.15 -8.11
C THR A 49 0.34 -8.54 -9.06
N LYS A 50 0.57 -8.42 -10.39
CA LYS A 50 -0.40 -8.82 -11.42
C LYS A 50 -0.63 -10.33 -11.45
N LEU A 51 0.36 -11.12 -11.05
CA LEU A 51 0.28 -12.59 -11.01
C LEU A 51 -0.45 -13.13 -9.78
N LEU A 52 -0.78 -12.29 -8.78
CA LEU A 52 -1.56 -12.72 -7.61
C LEU A 52 -2.95 -13.22 -7.98
N LYS A 53 -3.67 -12.50 -8.85
CA LYS A 53 -5.00 -12.89 -9.30
C LYS A 53 -4.99 -14.28 -9.96
N PRO A 54 -4.24 -14.53 -11.04
CA PRO A 54 -4.22 -15.85 -11.65
C PRO A 54 -3.62 -16.93 -10.73
N GLY A 55 -2.72 -16.57 -9.81
CA GLY A 55 -2.21 -17.51 -8.81
C GLY A 55 -3.28 -17.97 -7.81
N PHE A 56 -4.05 -17.04 -7.22
CA PHE A 56 -5.19 -17.40 -6.36
C PHE A 56 -6.32 -18.09 -7.11
N GLU A 57 -6.51 -17.82 -8.40
CA GLU A 57 -7.53 -18.49 -9.22
C GLU A 57 -7.10 -19.89 -9.70
N GLY A 58 -5.84 -20.29 -9.45
CA GLY A 58 -5.28 -21.54 -9.98
C GLY A 58 -5.12 -21.54 -11.51
N ALA A 59 -5.16 -20.37 -12.14
CA ALA A 59 -5.12 -20.19 -13.59
C ALA A 59 -3.69 -20.17 -14.17
N ILE A 60 -2.67 -20.19 -13.31
CA ILE A 60 -1.26 -20.27 -13.69
C ILE A 60 -0.50 -21.14 -12.69
N CYS A 61 0.50 -21.89 -13.14
CA CYS A 61 1.36 -22.69 -12.28
C CYS A 61 2.58 -21.89 -11.78
N GLU A 62 3.27 -22.40 -10.75
CA GLU A 62 4.42 -21.70 -10.14
C GLU A 62 5.52 -21.43 -11.17
N VAL A 63 5.82 -22.44 -11.97
CA VAL A 63 6.91 -22.42 -12.96
C VAL A 63 6.66 -21.32 -13.99
N ASP A 64 5.46 -21.28 -14.57
CA ASP A 64 5.10 -20.26 -15.56
C ASP A 64 5.07 -18.85 -14.96
N ALA A 65 4.59 -18.72 -13.72
CA ALA A 65 4.49 -17.43 -13.06
C ALA A 65 5.88 -16.87 -12.71
N ILE A 66 6.81 -17.73 -12.27
CA ILE A 66 8.22 -17.39 -12.05
C ILE A 66 8.89 -17.00 -13.38
N ALA A 67 8.71 -17.79 -14.44
CA ALA A 67 9.27 -17.48 -15.77
C ALA A 67 8.84 -16.10 -16.26
N ARG A 68 7.56 -15.73 -16.09
CA ARG A 68 7.06 -14.39 -16.42
C ARG A 68 7.74 -13.26 -15.64
N CYS A 69 8.12 -13.50 -14.38
CA CYS A 69 8.88 -12.53 -13.59
C CYS A 69 10.32 -12.36 -14.10
N GLU A 70 10.90 -13.41 -14.65
CA GLU A 70 12.27 -13.44 -15.17
C GLU A 70 12.39 -12.88 -16.60
N GLU A 71 11.33 -12.99 -17.41
CA GLU A 71 11.33 -12.52 -18.79
C GLU A 71 10.95 -11.03 -18.93
N HIS A 72 9.88 -10.59 -18.26
CA HIS A 72 9.20 -9.34 -18.59
C HIS A 72 9.64 -8.09 -17.81
N TRP A 73 10.77 -8.12 -17.09
CA TRP A 73 11.20 -6.98 -16.27
C TRP A 73 12.61 -6.46 -16.54
N HIS A 74 12.92 -5.29 -15.97
CA HIS A 74 14.26 -4.72 -15.98
C HIS A 74 15.27 -5.70 -15.37
N LYS A 75 16.42 -5.90 -16.02
CA LYS A 75 17.41 -6.95 -15.66
C LYS A 75 17.77 -6.97 -14.18
N ALA A 76 17.95 -5.80 -13.57
CA ALA A 76 18.29 -5.64 -12.14
C ALA A 76 17.18 -6.07 -11.14
N GLY A 77 15.97 -6.37 -11.62
CA GLY A 77 14.79 -6.59 -10.78
C GLY A 77 14.13 -7.96 -10.91
N ARG A 78 14.46 -8.72 -11.96
CA ARG A 78 13.87 -10.03 -12.29
C ARG A 78 13.93 -11.01 -11.13
N LEU A 79 15.13 -11.24 -10.60
CA LEU A 79 15.37 -12.18 -9.50
C LEU A 79 14.60 -11.80 -8.24
N HIS A 80 14.50 -10.51 -7.93
CA HIS A 80 13.73 -10.06 -6.76
C HIS A 80 12.22 -10.23 -6.93
N CYS A 81 11.70 -10.06 -8.15
CA CYS A 81 10.30 -10.33 -8.49
C CYS A 81 10.00 -11.82 -8.42
N ALA A 82 10.84 -12.65 -9.04
CA ALA A 82 10.75 -14.10 -9.00
C ALA A 82 10.80 -14.62 -7.56
N ALA A 83 11.74 -14.14 -6.74
CA ALA A 83 11.84 -14.50 -5.32
C ALA A 83 10.61 -14.06 -4.52
N ALA A 84 10.04 -12.88 -4.81
CA ALA A 84 8.80 -12.44 -4.16
C ALA A 84 7.64 -13.37 -4.49
N LEU A 85 7.48 -13.68 -5.77
CA LEU A 85 6.43 -14.58 -6.23
C LEU A 85 6.59 -15.99 -5.65
N LYS A 86 7.80 -16.54 -5.69
CA LYS A 86 8.13 -17.84 -5.10
C LYS A 86 7.80 -17.89 -3.60
N SER A 87 8.10 -16.82 -2.86
CA SER A 87 7.79 -16.79 -1.43
C SER A 87 6.30 -16.78 -1.12
N VAL A 88 5.48 -16.13 -1.97
CA VAL A 88 4.02 -16.05 -1.76
C VAL A 88 3.29 -17.26 -2.34
N TRP A 89 3.90 -17.98 -3.30
CA TRP A 89 3.24 -19.05 -4.05
C TRP A 89 2.58 -20.13 -3.18
N PRO A 90 3.22 -20.67 -2.12
CA PRO A 90 2.58 -21.66 -1.26
C PRO A 90 1.27 -21.17 -0.63
N HIS A 91 1.19 -19.86 -0.32
CA HIS A 91 -0.05 -19.27 0.19
C HIS A 91 -1.09 -19.14 -0.91
N LEU A 92 -0.71 -18.77 -2.13
CA LEU A 92 -1.63 -18.66 -3.26
C LEU A 92 -2.27 -20.02 -3.57
N SER A 93 -1.46 -21.08 -3.70
CA SER A 93 -1.92 -22.42 -4.04
C SER A 93 -2.74 -23.07 -2.93
N ALA A 94 -2.44 -22.79 -1.66
CA ALA A 94 -3.22 -23.27 -0.53
C ALA A 94 -4.56 -22.54 -0.33
N ASN A 95 -4.74 -21.37 -0.94
CA ASN A 95 -5.91 -20.49 -0.71
C ASN A 95 -6.61 -20.13 -2.03
N HIS A 96 -6.90 -21.12 -2.88
CA HIS A 96 -7.62 -20.88 -4.13
C HIS A 96 -8.96 -20.17 -3.91
N SER A 97 -9.23 -19.16 -4.73
CA SER A 97 -10.34 -18.23 -4.51
C SER A 97 -10.80 -17.49 -5.76
N THR A 98 -12.06 -17.06 -5.76
CA THR A 98 -12.56 -16.14 -6.79
C THR A 98 -11.98 -14.74 -6.54
N CYS A 99 -11.37 -14.14 -7.55
CA CYS A 99 -10.70 -12.85 -7.44
C CYS A 99 -11.31 -11.80 -8.37
N TYR A 100 -11.50 -10.59 -7.84
CA TYR A 100 -11.95 -9.43 -8.59
C TYR A 100 -10.84 -8.39 -8.62
N ALA A 101 -10.42 -7.98 -9.83
CA ALA A 101 -9.42 -6.93 -9.97
C ALA A 101 -9.98 -5.62 -9.41
N ARG A 102 -9.15 -4.88 -8.67
CA ARG A 102 -9.50 -3.58 -8.11
C ARG A 102 -8.44 -2.55 -8.51
N SER A 103 -8.91 -1.38 -8.93
CA SER A 103 -8.04 -0.25 -9.24
C SER A 103 -7.41 0.31 -7.98
N PHE A 104 -6.23 0.93 -8.08
CA PHE A 104 -5.65 1.65 -6.95
C PHE A 104 -6.55 2.83 -6.58
N ALA A 105 -6.63 3.17 -5.29
CA ALA A 105 -7.44 4.31 -4.82
C ALA A 105 -6.52 5.42 -4.31
N ALA A 106 -6.81 6.67 -4.64
CA ALA A 106 -6.14 7.85 -4.09
C ALA A 106 -7.17 8.65 -3.30
N VAL A 107 -7.08 8.61 -1.98
CA VAL A 107 -8.03 9.27 -1.07
C VAL A 107 -7.50 10.64 -0.69
N GLN A 108 -8.31 11.68 -0.82
CA GLN A 108 -7.99 12.99 -0.29
C GLN A 108 -8.00 12.93 1.24
N VAL A 109 -6.89 13.33 1.88
CA VAL A 109 -6.76 13.33 3.35
C VAL A 109 -6.72 14.75 3.94
N GLY A 110 -6.72 15.76 3.08
CA GLY A 110 -6.72 17.16 3.46
C GLY A 110 -6.39 18.07 2.29
N ALA A 111 -6.28 19.37 2.55
CA ALA A 111 -5.88 20.36 1.56
C ALA A 111 -4.93 21.40 2.16
N VAL A 112 -3.95 21.83 1.37
CA VAL A 112 -3.02 22.91 1.71
C VAL A 112 -3.16 24.01 0.66
N SER A 113 -3.49 25.23 1.07
CA SER A 113 -3.68 26.36 0.14
C SER A 113 -4.66 26.04 -1.00
N LYS A 114 -5.80 25.41 -0.67
CA LYS A 114 -6.83 24.91 -1.61
C LYS A 114 -6.36 23.81 -2.58
N ARG A 115 -5.20 23.20 -2.32
CA ARG A 115 -4.67 22.08 -3.11
C ARG A 115 -4.78 20.80 -2.31
N GLY A 116 -5.52 19.82 -2.83
CA GLY A 116 -5.69 18.51 -2.18
C GLY A 116 -4.36 17.78 -1.97
N VAL A 117 -4.27 17.11 -0.81
CA VAL A 117 -3.23 16.16 -0.43
C VAL A 117 -3.87 14.78 -0.42
N PHE A 118 -3.27 13.84 -1.17
CA PHE A 118 -3.84 12.53 -1.43
C PHE A 118 -2.93 11.42 -0.92
N VAL A 119 -3.56 10.35 -0.42
CA VAL A 119 -2.88 9.13 -0.03
C VAL A 119 -3.35 7.98 -0.94
N GLY A 120 -2.39 7.37 -1.64
CA GLY A 120 -2.62 6.29 -2.60
C GLY A 120 -2.46 4.90 -1.97
N SER A 121 -3.43 4.01 -2.15
CA SER A 121 -3.38 2.61 -1.68
C SER A 121 -3.34 1.64 -2.85
N LYS A 122 -2.31 0.79 -2.87
CA LYS A 122 -2.17 -0.28 -3.86
C LYS A 122 -2.91 -1.54 -3.40
N ILE A 123 -4.16 -1.68 -3.81
CA ILE A 123 -5.02 -2.84 -3.51
C ILE A 123 -5.40 -3.49 -4.85
N PRO A 124 -4.59 -4.40 -5.39
CA PRO A 124 -4.77 -4.92 -6.74
C PRO A 124 -6.02 -5.77 -6.93
N LEU A 125 -6.54 -6.39 -5.86
CA LEU A 125 -7.68 -7.30 -5.95
C LEU A 125 -8.43 -7.47 -4.65
N VAL A 126 -9.68 -7.90 -4.79
CA VAL A 126 -10.53 -8.48 -3.74
C VAL A 126 -10.59 -9.97 -3.98
N ARG A 127 -10.30 -10.80 -2.96
CA ARG A 127 -10.50 -12.25 -3.03
C ARG A 127 -11.72 -12.66 -2.21
N VAL A 128 -12.49 -13.63 -2.70
CA VAL A 128 -13.67 -14.18 -2.01
C VAL A 128 -13.42 -15.64 -1.71
N VAL A 129 -13.40 -15.98 -0.42
CA VAL A 129 -13.23 -17.36 0.09
C VAL A 129 -14.30 -17.64 1.10
N ALA A 130 -15.02 -18.76 0.95
CA ALA A 130 -16.05 -19.20 1.90
C ALA A 130 -17.04 -18.08 2.29
N ARG A 131 -17.49 -17.28 1.30
CA ARG A 131 -18.37 -16.10 1.46
C ARG A 131 -17.77 -14.92 2.25
N GLN A 132 -16.49 -14.97 2.60
CA GLN A 132 -15.75 -13.84 3.16
C GLN A 132 -15.00 -13.10 2.04
N SER A 133 -15.12 -11.78 2.02
CA SER A 133 -14.36 -10.91 1.10
C SER A 133 -13.13 -10.35 1.78
N LEU A 134 -12.00 -10.38 1.08
CA LEU A 134 -10.69 -9.97 1.58
C LEU A 134 -10.01 -9.02 0.59
N LEU A 135 -9.60 -7.84 1.06
CA LEU A 135 -8.74 -6.94 0.30
C LEU A 135 -7.31 -7.45 0.38
N VAL A 136 -6.71 -7.81 -0.75
CA VAL A 136 -5.33 -8.30 -0.77
C VAL A 136 -4.39 -7.13 -1.02
N VAL A 137 -3.41 -6.97 -0.12
CA VAL A 137 -2.42 -5.91 -0.15
C VAL A 137 -1.02 -6.50 -0.22
N PRO A 138 -0.38 -6.52 -1.40
CA PRO A 138 0.95 -7.07 -1.52
C PRO A 138 2.03 -6.07 -1.09
N MET A 139 2.88 -6.50 -0.17
CA MET A 139 4.10 -5.82 0.21
C MET A 139 5.33 -6.58 -0.29
N PHE A 140 5.74 -6.30 -1.52
CA PHE A 140 6.90 -6.96 -2.12
C PHE A 140 8.15 -6.10 -2.14
N ARG A 141 8.16 -4.91 -1.51
CA ARG A 141 9.25 -3.92 -1.61
C ARG A 141 10.63 -4.52 -1.29
N ARG A 142 11.66 -4.14 -2.06
CA ARG A 142 13.06 -4.53 -1.82
C ARG A 142 13.63 -3.87 -0.56
N GLY A 143 13.17 -2.65 -0.32
CA GLY A 143 13.70 -1.77 0.71
C GLY A 143 12.91 -1.82 2.01
N HIS A 144 12.53 -0.63 2.48
CA HIS A 144 11.98 -0.43 3.82
C HIS A 144 10.66 -1.18 4.02
N ARG A 145 10.52 -1.74 5.23
CA ARG A 145 9.42 -2.59 5.67
C ARG A 145 8.63 -1.86 6.75
N LEU A 146 7.32 -2.06 6.79
CA LEU A 146 6.53 -1.62 7.95
C LEU A 146 6.76 -2.63 9.08
N ALA A 147 6.93 -2.13 10.30
CA ALA A 147 7.14 -2.97 11.49
C ALA A 147 6.01 -2.81 12.49
N GLY A 148 5.54 -3.93 13.08
CA GLY A 148 4.65 -3.96 14.24
C GLY A 148 3.48 -2.95 14.14
N LYS A 149 3.55 -1.91 14.96
CA LYS A 149 2.54 -0.83 15.05
C LYS A 149 2.28 -0.10 13.72
N GLN A 150 3.27 -0.04 12.82
CA GLN A 150 3.07 0.53 11.48
C GLN A 150 2.15 -0.35 10.63
N ILE A 151 2.26 -1.68 10.73
CA ILE A 151 1.33 -2.60 10.06
C ILE A 151 -0.06 -2.44 10.68
N ASP A 152 -0.15 -2.39 12.01
CA ASP A 152 -1.41 -2.18 12.74
C ASP A 152 -2.11 -0.89 12.26
N PHE A 153 -1.38 0.23 12.17
CA PHE A 153 -1.92 1.50 11.68
C PHE A 153 -2.29 1.46 10.20
N TYR A 154 -1.44 0.86 9.36
CA TYR A 154 -1.71 0.72 7.93
C TYR A 154 -2.99 -0.06 7.65
N LEU A 155 -3.18 -1.19 8.34
CA LEU A 155 -4.39 -2.00 8.23
C LEU A 155 -5.61 -1.29 8.80
N SER A 156 -5.46 -0.58 9.92
CA SER A 156 -6.53 0.24 10.50
C SER A 156 -6.98 1.35 9.54
N TYR A 157 -6.03 2.04 8.91
CA TYR A 157 -6.31 3.05 7.88
C TYR A 157 -7.07 2.44 6.70
N LEU A 158 -6.60 1.30 6.16
CA LEU A 158 -7.29 0.65 5.05
C LEU A 158 -8.70 0.18 5.43
N ARG A 159 -8.90 -0.29 6.66
CA ARG A 159 -10.22 -0.70 7.16
C ARG A 159 -11.16 0.49 7.29
N ALA A 160 -10.66 1.62 7.78
CA ALA A 160 -11.40 2.88 7.83
C ALA A 160 -11.84 3.32 6.43
N GLN A 161 -10.96 3.23 5.43
CA GLN A 161 -11.31 3.55 4.05
C GLN A 161 -12.36 2.59 3.48
N ALA A 162 -12.19 1.29 3.70
CA ALA A 162 -13.17 0.29 3.27
C ALA A 162 -14.56 0.52 3.89
N LEU A 163 -14.60 0.89 5.18
CA LEU A 163 -15.84 1.24 5.87
C LEU A 163 -16.51 2.48 5.23
N ARG A 164 -15.74 3.53 4.94
CA ARG A 164 -16.22 4.75 4.26
C ARG A 164 -16.75 4.47 2.86
N GLU A 165 -16.17 3.49 2.17
CA GLU A 165 -16.64 3.03 0.86
C GLU A 165 -17.86 2.08 0.93
N GLY A 166 -18.41 1.81 2.12
CA GLY A 166 -19.60 0.97 2.28
C GLY A 166 -19.32 -0.54 2.39
N TYR A 167 -18.08 -0.93 2.71
CA TYR A 167 -17.69 -2.33 2.89
C TYR A 167 -17.36 -2.64 4.37
N PRO A 168 -18.34 -2.67 5.29
CA PRO A 168 -18.09 -2.83 6.72
C PRO A 168 -17.53 -4.21 7.12
N ASN A 169 -17.79 -5.23 6.31
CA ASN A 169 -17.44 -6.63 6.61
C ASN A 169 -16.22 -7.12 5.82
N ILE A 170 -15.56 -6.26 5.05
CA ILE A 170 -14.37 -6.66 4.31
C ILE A 170 -13.18 -6.69 5.26
N ASP A 171 -12.47 -7.81 5.29
CA ASP A 171 -11.20 -7.92 6.01
C ASP A 171 -10.04 -7.68 5.03
N ILE A 172 -8.84 -7.44 5.54
CA ILE A 172 -7.68 -7.07 4.73
C ILE A 172 -6.59 -8.09 4.98
N GLU A 173 -6.09 -8.68 3.90
CA GLU A 173 -4.95 -9.59 3.91
C GLU A 173 -3.72 -8.87 3.38
N TYR A 174 -2.73 -8.70 4.24
CA TYR A 174 -1.44 -8.11 3.92
C TYR A 174 -0.40 -9.20 3.71
N LEU A 175 0.15 -9.26 2.49
CA LEU A 175 1.11 -10.26 2.06
C LEU A 175 2.52 -9.65 2.03
N ASP A 176 3.29 -9.85 3.09
CA ASP A 176 4.66 -9.31 3.20
C ASP A 176 5.69 -10.34 2.76
N SER A 177 6.33 -10.10 1.61
CA SER A 177 7.44 -10.91 1.15
C SER A 177 8.75 -10.33 1.71
N LEU A 178 9.17 -10.80 2.87
CA LEU A 178 10.31 -10.27 3.61
C LEU A 178 11.64 -10.83 3.07
N PRO A 179 12.62 -10.00 2.67
CA PRO A 179 13.95 -10.49 2.31
C PRO A 179 14.64 -11.26 3.44
N VAL A 180 15.27 -12.39 3.10
CA VAL A 180 16.10 -13.25 3.95
C VAL A 180 17.41 -13.53 3.18
N GLY A 181 18.53 -13.00 3.67
CA GLY A 181 19.81 -13.07 2.95
C GLY A 181 19.80 -12.29 1.62
N GLU A 182 20.72 -12.64 0.70
CA GLU A 182 20.94 -11.86 -0.53
C GLU A 182 19.83 -12.03 -1.59
N ALA A 183 19.19 -13.20 -1.65
CA ALA A 183 18.18 -13.53 -2.67
C ALA A 183 16.94 -14.26 -2.14
N GLY A 184 16.94 -14.68 -0.87
CA GLY A 184 15.82 -15.38 -0.26
C GLY A 184 14.71 -14.40 0.16
N ARG A 185 13.47 -14.89 0.20
CA ARG A 185 12.35 -14.17 0.79
C ARG A 185 11.44 -15.14 1.54
N VAL A 186 10.86 -14.68 2.64
CA VAL A 186 9.87 -15.42 3.43
C VAL A 186 8.56 -14.64 3.42
N LEU A 187 7.44 -15.34 3.26
CA LEU A 187 6.13 -14.73 3.38
C LEU A 187 5.74 -14.59 4.85
N GLN A 188 5.31 -13.39 5.22
CA GLN A 188 4.51 -13.14 6.41
C GLN A 188 3.13 -12.66 5.98
N VAL A 189 2.09 -13.37 6.41
CA VAL A 189 0.70 -12.98 6.19
C VAL A 189 0.19 -12.28 7.46
N SER A 190 -0.58 -11.22 7.29
CA SER A 190 -1.28 -10.55 8.39
C SER A 190 -2.68 -10.20 7.96
N ARG A 191 -3.68 -10.51 8.80
CA ARG A 191 -5.05 -10.04 8.60
C ARG A 191 -5.39 -8.88 9.51
N ALA A 192 -6.17 -7.91 9.04
CA ALA A 192 -6.58 -6.79 9.87
C ALA A 192 -7.41 -7.26 11.08
N SER A 193 -8.24 -8.29 10.90
CA SER A 193 -8.99 -8.93 11.99
C SER A 193 -8.14 -9.56 13.10
N GLU A 194 -6.88 -9.89 12.82
CA GLU A 194 -5.96 -10.57 13.74
C GLU A 194 -4.99 -9.59 14.43
N ARG A 195 -5.12 -8.28 14.19
CA ARG A 195 -4.18 -7.25 14.65
C ARG A 195 -4.85 -6.17 15.49
N ASN A 196 -4.02 -5.40 16.20
CA ASN A 196 -4.50 -4.24 16.93
C ASN A 196 -5.11 -3.24 15.95
N SER A 197 -6.30 -2.77 16.29
CA SER A 197 -7.03 -1.79 15.48
C SER A 197 -7.03 -0.43 16.18
N TYR A 198 -6.69 0.61 15.44
CA TYR A 198 -6.85 2.00 15.88
C TYR A 198 -8.26 2.50 15.56
N THR A 199 -8.77 3.43 16.38
CA THR A 199 -10.07 4.07 16.16
C THR A 199 -10.02 5.03 14.97
N LEU A 200 -11.19 5.37 14.41
CA LEU A 200 -11.30 6.37 13.34
C LEU A 200 -10.71 7.72 13.79
N ASP A 201 -11.06 8.18 14.99
CA ASP A 201 -10.55 9.44 15.55
C ASP A 201 -9.02 9.46 15.63
N PHE A 202 -8.41 8.35 16.05
CA PHE A 202 -6.96 8.25 16.09
C PHE A 202 -6.36 8.30 14.68
N ILE A 203 -6.96 7.60 13.71
CA ILE A 203 -6.48 7.62 12.32
C ILE A 203 -6.55 9.04 11.76
N ASP A 204 -7.68 9.73 11.96
CA ASP A 204 -7.90 11.07 11.42
C ASP A 204 -6.97 12.11 12.07
N ASP A 205 -6.73 12.01 13.38
CA ASP A 205 -5.73 12.82 14.08
C ASP A 205 -4.31 12.60 13.53
N ARG A 206 -3.91 11.36 13.22
CA ARG A 206 -2.60 11.08 12.61
C ARG A 206 -2.53 11.57 11.15
N LEU A 207 -3.62 11.51 10.39
CA LEU A 207 -3.69 12.09 9.05
C LEU A 207 -3.58 13.62 9.08
N ASP A 208 -4.18 14.28 10.06
CA ASP A 208 -4.03 15.73 10.27
C ASP A 208 -2.57 16.11 10.59
N VAL A 209 -1.89 15.36 11.47
CA VAL A 209 -0.45 15.54 11.72
C VAL A 209 0.36 15.42 10.42
N TYR A 210 0.05 14.43 9.59
CA TYR A 210 0.67 14.25 8.28
C TYR A 210 0.41 15.44 7.34
N VAL A 211 -0.84 15.91 7.22
CA VAL A 211 -1.19 17.06 6.36
C VAL A 211 -0.50 18.34 6.84
N LYS A 212 -0.44 18.58 8.15
CA LYS A 212 0.30 19.70 8.75
C LYS A 212 1.80 19.65 8.42
N ALA A 213 2.39 18.45 8.40
CA ALA A 213 3.79 18.27 7.99
C ALA A 213 4.01 18.55 6.50
N VAL A 214 3.10 18.11 5.63
CA VAL A 214 3.12 18.45 4.20
C VAL A 214 3.00 19.95 3.99
N ALA A 215 2.09 20.62 4.71
CA ALA A 215 1.93 22.07 4.65
C ALA A 215 3.21 22.82 5.06
N PHE A 216 3.87 22.36 6.13
CA PHE A 216 5.15 22.91 6.58
C PHE A 216 6.23 22.81 5.49
N LEU A 217 6.32 21.67 4.81
CA LEU A 217 7.29 21.47 3.71
C LEU A 217 6.94 22.30 2.46
N PHE A 218 5.66 22.49 2.15
CA PHE A 218 5.23 23.35 1.04
C PHE A 218 5.61 24.81 1.28
N ASN A 219 5.48 25.29 2.51
CA ASN A 219 5.91 26.63 2.88
C ASN A 219 7.44 26.82 2.76
N GLN A 220 8.20 25.73 2.77
CA GLN A 220 9.65 25.71 2.51
C GLN A 220 10.00 25.44 1.03
N GLY A 221 9.01 25.37 0.13
CA GLY A 221 9.21 25.10 -1.29
C GLY A 221 9.55 23.63 -1.62
N VAL A 222 9.27 22.69 -0.72
CA VAL A 222 9.62 21.26 -0.89
C VAL A 222 8.41 20.45 -1.32
N GLY A 223 8.53 19.72 -2.44
CA GLY A 223 7.59 18.64 -2.79
C GLY A 223 6.21 19.07 -3.32
N ASP A 224 5.95 20.35 -3.55
CA ASP A 224 4.69 20.89 -4.11
C ASP A 224 4.54 20.67 -5.63
N LYS A 225 4.74 19.42 -6.06
CA LYS A 225 4.53 19.02 -7.46
C LYS A 225 3.09 18.53 -7.63
N PRO A 226 2.45 18.81 -8.77
CA PRO A 226 1.13 18.25 -9.06
C PRO A 226 1.11 16.72 -8.90
N PRO A 227 0.06 16.15 -8.30
CA PRO A 227 -0.07 14.71 -8.17
C PRO A 227 -0.27 14.06 -9.54
N MET A 228 0.25 12.84 -9.72
CA MET A 228 0.00 12.02 -10.91
C MET A 228 -0.91 10.86 -10.54
N PHE A 229 -2.17 10.91 -10.97
CA PHE A 229 -3.19 9.91 -10.65
C PHE A 229 -3.29 8.76 -11.66
N THR A 230 -2.36 8.64 -12.61
CA THR A 230 -2.40 7.54 -13.59
C THR A 230 -2.48 6.19 -12.89
N GLY A 231 -3.58 5.46 -13.13
CA GLY A 231 -3.86 4.16 -12.51
C GLY A 231 -4.56 4.20 -11.15
N TYR A 232 -4.89 5.39 -10.64
CA TYR A 232 -5.68 5.58 -9.42
C TYR A 232 -7.11 6.04 -9.74
N ARG A 233 -8.09 5.47 -9.07
CA ARG A 233 -9.41 6.08 -8.85
C ARG A 233 -9.24 7.11 -7.73
N VAL A 234 -9.52 8.38 -8.02
CA VAL A 234 -9.52 9.42 -7.00
C VAL A 234 -10.79 9.30 -6.18
N LEU A 235 -10.68 9.49 -4.86
CA LEU A 235 -11.80 9.57 -3.93
C LEU A 235 -11.64 10.91 -3.20
N SER A 236 -12.51 11.86 -3.48
CA SER A 236 -12.61 13.13 -2.78
C SER A 236 -13.99 13.26 -2.14
N ASP A 237 -14.08 14.00 -1.04
CA ASP A 237 -15.36 14.28 -0.37
C ASP A 237 -16.39 14.96 -1.29
N ASP A 238 -15.92 15.58 -2.38
CA ASP A 238 -16.75 16.21 -3.41
C ASP A 238 -17.29 15.25 -4.49
N GLU A 239 -16.87 13.97 -4.50
CA GLU A 239 -17.42 12.99 -5.45
C GLU A 239 -18.66 12.30 -4.85
N PRO A 240 -19.80 12.28 -5.57
CA PRO A 240 -20.98 11.56 -5.11
C PRO A 240 -20.65 10.07 -4.97
N SER A 241 -21.05 9.47 -3.85
CA SER A 241 -20.97 8.03 -3.66
C SER A 241 -21.70 7.31 -4.79
N LEU A 242 -21.07 6.29 -5.37
CA LEU A 242 -21.72 5.45 -6.37
C LEU A 242 -23.00 4.85 -5.76
N PRO A 243 -24.12 4.84 -6.48
CA PRO A 243 -25.31 4.15 -6.02
C PRO A 243 -25.00 2.66 -5.86
N LEU A 244 -25.43 2.11 -4.72
CA LEU A 244 -25.32 0.70 -4.33
C LEU A 244 -25.90 -0.24 -5.38
#